data_AF-A0A7C7ZKG7-F1
#
_entry.id   AF-A0A7C7ZKG7-F1
#
_cell.length_a   1.000
_cell.length_b   1.000
_cell.length_c   1.000
_cell.angle_alpha   90.00
_cell.angle_beta   90.00
_cell.angle_gamma   90.00
#
_symmetry.space_group_name_H-M   'P 1'
#
loop_
_entity.id
_entity.type
_entity.pdbx_description
1 polymer ?
#
loop_
_entity_poly.entity_id
_entity_poly.type
_entity_poly.pdbx_seq_one_letter_code
_entity_poly.pdbx_strand_id
1 'polypeptide(L)'
;MKLVNPANRRKFTVIVVGSGLAGASAAATLGELGYDVHCFCFQDSPRRAHSVAAQGGINAAKNYQNDGDSVRRLFYDTIKGGDFRARESNVYRL
;
A
#
# COMPACT_ATOMS: atom_id res chain seq x y z
N MET A 1 12.16 -8.41 17.12
CA MET A 1 10.97 -7.59 17.45
C MET A 1 9.97 -8.48 18.18
N LYS A 2 9.34 -8.03 19.26
CA LYS A 2 8.35 -8.86 19.99
C LYS A 2 7.04 -8.88 19.20
N LEU A 3 6.49 -10.06 18.96
CA LEU A 3 5.19 -10.22 18.29
C LEU A 3 4.06 -9.73 19.21
N VAL A 4 3.08 -9.03 18.63
CA VAL A 4 1.88 -8.60 19.35
C VAL A 4 0.84 -9.71 19.27
N ASN A 5 0.45 -10.25 20.43
CA ASN A 5 -0.65 -11.20 20.52
C ASN A 5 -1.96 -10.53 20.03
N PRO A 6 -2.77 -11.18 19.17
CA PRO A 6 -4.06 -10.68 18.71
C PRO A 6 -4.97 -10.10 19.82
N ALA A 7 -5.04 -10.75 20.98
CA ALA A 7 -5.85 -10.31 22.10
C ALA A 7 -5.39 -8.96 22.72
N ASN A 8 -4.13 -8.57 22.47
CA ASN A 8 -3.55 -7.36 23.01
C ASN A 8 -3.54 -6.18 22.01
N ARG A 9 -3.99 -6.36 20.76
CA ARG A 9 -3.88 -5.31 19.73
C ARG A 9 -4.60 -4.01 20.10
N ARG A 10 -5.77 -4.11 20.75
CA ARG A 10 -6.55 -2.95 21.25
C ARG A 10 -5.84 -2.11 22.32
N LYS A 11 -4.77 -2.63 22.92
CA LYS A 11 -3.95 -1.89 23.90
C LYS A 11 -2.92 -0.98 23.24
N PHE A 12 -2.76 -1.08 21.93
CA PHE A 12 -1.79 -0.28 21.17
C PHE A 12 -2.54 0.71 20.29
N THR A 13 -2.17 1.98 20.45
CA THR A 13 -2.64 3.07 19.61
C THR A 13 -1.66 3.29 18.46
N VAL A 14 -2.19 3.36 17.24
CA VAL A 14 -1.45 3.63 16.01
C VAL A 14 -1.87 4.99 15.47
N ILE A 15 -0.90 5.84 15.22
CA ILE A 15 -1.11 7.14 14.57
C ILE A 15 -0.70 7.01 13.12
N VAL A 16 -1.64 7.25 12.21
CA VAL A 16 -1.40 7.33 10.77
C VAL A 16 -1.44 8.79 10.35
N VAL A 17 -0.34 9.29 9.80
CA VAL A 17 -0.23 10.67 9.30
C VAL A 17 -0.32 10.65 7.78
N GLY A 18 -1.42 11.16 7.26
CA GLY A 18 -1.77 11.17 5.84
C GLY A 18 -2.95 10.25 5.54
N SER A 19 -3.95 10.78 4.82
CA SER A 19 -5.18 10.08 4.44
C SER A 19 -5.29 9.77 2.94
N GLY A 20 -4.17 9.87 2.21
CA GLY A 20 -4.09 9.38 0.82
C GLY A 20 -4.20 7.85 0.76
N LEU A 21 -4.16 7.27 -0.45
CA LEU A 21 -4.40 5.83 -0.66
C LEU A 21 -3.59 4.95 0.31
N ALA A 22 -2.28 5.18 0.43
CA ALA A 22 -1.43 4.40 1.33
C ALA A 22 -1.83 4.52 2.81
N GLY A 23 -2.10 5.73 3.29
CA GLY A 23 -2.45 5.96 4.70
C GLY A 23 -3.85 5.47 5.04
N ALA A 24 -4.82 5.69 4.15
CA ALA A 24 -6.17 5.16 4.30
C ALA A 24 -6.18 3.63 4.31
N SER A 25 -5.46 2.98 3.39
CA SER A 25 -5.32 1.52 3.36
C SER A 25 -4.64 0.98 4.62
N ALA A 26 -3.55 1.62 5.07
CA ALA A 26 -2.87 1.21 6.29
C ALA A 26 -3.78 1.36 7.52
N ALA A 27 -4.48 2.48 7.65
CA ALA A 27 -5.41 2.72 8.77
C ALA A 27 -6.56 1.71 8.78
N ALA A 28 -7.16 1.42 7.62
CA ALA A 28 -8.22 0.43 7.49
C ALA A 28 -7.75 -0.97 7.87
N THR A 29 -6.63 -1.45 7.31
CA THR A 29 -6.09 -2.78 7.60
C THR A 29 -5.69 -2.92 9.07
N LEU A 30 -5.08 -1.90 9.69
CA LEU A 30 -4.73 -1.95 11.10
C LEU A 30 -5.98 -1.88 12.01
N GLY A 31 -6.99 -1.11 11.62
CA GLY A 31 -8.29 -1.10 12.30
C GLY A 31 -8.98 -2.48 12.26
N GLU A 32 -9.01 -3.13 11.08
CA GLU A 32 -9.55 -4.50 10.91
C GLU A 32 -8.80 -5.52 11.77
N LEU A 33 -7.48 -5.35 11.94
CA LEU A 33 -6.69 -6.19 12.83
C LEU A 33 -7.01 -5.97 14.33
N GLY A 34 -7.75 -4.91 14.67
CA GLY A 34 -8.20 -4.60 16.03
C GLY A 34 -7.26 -3.68 16.80
N TYR A 35 -6.41 -2.90 16.12
CA TYR A 35 -5.66 -1.82 16.75
C TYR A 35 -6.56 -0.59 16.98
N ASP A 36 -6.21 0.23 17.95
CA ASP A 36 -6.79 1.57 18.11
C ASP A 36 -6.07 2.52 17.15
N VAL A 37 -6.75 3.04 16.13
CA VAL A 37 -6.11 3.77 15.01
C VAL A 37 -6.66 5.19 14.90
N HIS A 38 -5.77 6.18 14.97
CA HIS A 38 -6.08 7.56 14.66
C HIS A 38 -5.43 7.96 13.33
N CYS A 39 -6.25 8.35 12.36
CA CYS A 39 -5.79 8.81 11.05
C CYS A 39 -5.94 10.33 10.95
N PHE A 40 -4.84 11.03 10.71
CA PHE A 40 -4.79 12.48 10.60
C PHE A 40 -4.47 12.91 9.18
N CYS A 41 -5.09 14.00 8.74
CA CYS A 41 -4.77 14.63 7.48
C CYS A 41 -4.60 16.14 7.64
N PHE A 42 -3.68 16.72 6.88
CA PHE A 42 -3.45 18.15 6.88
C PHE A 42 -4.51 18.90 6.06
N GLN A 43 -5.10 18.23 5.08
CA GLN A 43 -6.11 18.81 4.20
C GLN A 43 -7.46 18.99 4.91
N ASP A 44 -8.27 19.98 4.48
CA ASP A 44 -9.63 20.20 5.02
C ASP A 44 -10.55 18.97 4.91
N SER A 45 -10.23 18.02 4.02
CA SER A 45 -10.93 16.76 3.91
C SER A 45 -9.98 15.62 3.56
N PRO A 46 -10.17 14.41 4.13
CA PRO A 46 -9.43 13.22 3.74
C PRO A 46 -9.47 12.91 2.23
N ARG A 47 -10.54 13.33 1.54
CA ARG A 47 -10.71 13.11 0.10
C ARG A 47 -9.89 14.04 -0.80
N ARG A 48 -9.14 15.00 -0.23
CA ARG A 48 -8.29 15.94 -0.98
C ARG A 48 -6.81 15.60 -0.96
N ALA A 49 -6.45 14.39 -0.51
CA ALA A 49 -5.11 13.88 -0.75
C ALA A 49 -4.84 13.77 -2.26
N HIS A 50 -3.60 14.01 -2.71
CA HIS A 50 -3.25 14.05 -4.13
C HIS A 50 -3.58 12.75 -4.89
N SER A 51 -3.72 11.62 -4.17
CA SER A 51 -4.20 10.37 -4.73
C SER A 51 -5.53 10.49 -5.51
N VAL A 52 -6.39 11.46 -5.18
CA VAL A 52 -7.66 11.70 -5.91
C VAL A 52 -7.44 12.15 -7.35
N ALA A 53 -6.28 12.72 -7.66
CA ALA A 53 -5.94 13.20 -8.99
C ALA A 53 -5.38 12.09 -9.91
N ALA A 54 -5.23 10.85 -9.44
CA ALA A 54 -4.78 9.74 -10.26
C ALA A 54 -5.82 9.39 -11.34
N GLN A 55 -5.39 9.18 -12.58
CA GLN A 55 -6.29 8.99 -13.72
C GLN A 55 -6.09 7.66 -14.47
N GLY A 56 -4.85 7.20 -14.65
CA GLY A 56 -4.54 6.08 -15.54
C GLY A 56 -5.01 4.71 -15.03
N GLY A 57 -4.70 4.38 -13.77
CA GLY A 57 -5.05 3.10 -13.17
C GLY A 57 -3.94 2.53 -12.29
N ILE A 58 -4.07 1.25 -11.93
CA ILE A 58 -3.10 0.49 -11.15
C ILE A 58 -2.68 -0.73 -11.98
N ASN A 59 -1.37 -0.88 -12.21
CA ASN A 59 -0.83 -2.05 -12.90
C ASN A 59 -0.91 -3.28 -12.00
N ALA A 60 -1.34 -4.42 -12.55
CA ALA A 60 -1.34 -5.70 -11.86
C ALA A 60 -1.20 -6.84 -12.85
N ALA A 61 -0.45 -7.87 -12.48
CA ALA A 61 -0.29 -9.07 -13.29
C ALA A 61 -1.56 -9.94 -13.20
N LYS A 62 -2.60 -9.59 -13.97
CA LYS A 62 -3.92 -10.26 -13.90
C LYS A 62 -4.01 -11.48 -14.82
N ASN A 63 -3.18 -11.54 -15.85
CA ASN A 63 -3.16 -12.61 -16.85
C ASN A 63 -4.55 -12.94 -17.40
N TYR A 64 -5.19 -11.96 -18.04
CA TYR A 64 -6.43 -12.23 -18.77
C TYR A 64 -6.14 -13.23 -19.90
N GLN A 65 -7.22 -13.82 -20.44
CA GLN A 65 -7.10 -14.85 -21.46
C GLN A 65 -6.24 -14.35 -22.63
N ASN A 66 -5.16 -15.07 -22.90
CA ASN A 66 -4.19 -14.82 -23.97
C ASN A 66 -3.23 -13.62 -23.76
N ASP A 67 -3.16 -13.00 -22.59
CA ASP A 67 -2.17 -11.94 -22.32
C ASP A 67 -0.74 -12.48 -22.14
N GLY A 68 -0.61 -13.72 -21.67
CA GLY A 68 0.68 -14.30 -21.29
C GLY A 68 1.39 -13.47 -20.22
N ASP A 69 0.62 -12.84 -19.35
CA ASP A 69 1.11 -11.94 -18.32
C ASP A 69 1.59 -12.73 -17.10
N SER A 70 2.57 -12.19 -16.39
CA SER A 70 3.11 -12.83 -15.19
C SER A 70 3.76 -11.81 -14.27
N VAL A 71 3.79 -12.14 -12.98
CA VAL A 71 4.51 -11.35 -11.96
C VAL A 71 5.98 -11.14 -12.35
N ARG A 72 6.60 -12.12 -13.04
CA ARG A 72 7.99 -11.99 -13.50
C ARG A 72 8.16 -10.90 -14.57
N ARG A 73 7.19 -10.75 -15.48
CA ARG A 73 7.21 -9.67 -16.48
C ARG A 73 7.06 -8.31 -15.81
N LEU A 74 6.06 -8.17 -14.92
CA LEU A 74 5.86 -6.97 -14.11
C LEU A 74 7.12 -6.58 -13.30
N PHE A 75 7.76 -7.56 -12.66
CA PHE A 75 9.01 -7.38 -11.93
C PHE A 75 10.14 -6.87 -12.84
N TYR A 76 10.38 -7.54 -13.96
CA TYR A 76 11.45 -7.18 -14.90
C TYR A 76 11.25 -5.78 -15.47
N ASP A 77 10.03 -5.44 -15.89
CA ASP A 77 9.71 -4.13 -16.45
C ASP A 77 9.85 -3.02 -15.40
N THR A 78 9.53 -3.30 -14.13
CA THR A 78 9.72 -2.36 -13.03
C THR A 78 11.21 -2.13 -12.70
N ILE A 79 12.05 -3.18 -12.73
CA ILE A 79 13.50 -3.05 -12.54
C ILE A 79 14.13 -2.25 -13.68
N LYS A 80 13.78 -2.59 -14.93
CA LYS A 80 14.26 -1.88 -16.11
C LYS A 80 13.80 -0.42 -16.11
N GLY A 81 12.53 -0.16 -15.81
CA GLY A 81 11.97 1.19 -15.73
C GLY A 81 12.58 2.03 -14.59
N GLY A 82 13.04 1.39 -13.52
CA GLY A 82 13.81 2.01 -12.44
C GLY A 82 15.30 2.19 -12.75
N ASP A 83 15.72 2.04 -14.02
CA ASP A 83 17.12 2.12 -14.46
C ASP A 83 18.06 1.20 -13.67
N PHE A 84 17.55 0.04 -13.23
CA PHE A 84 18.26 -0.93 -12.38
C PHE A 84 18.74 -0.39 -11.03
N ARG A 85 18.24 0.77 -10.60
CA ARG A 85 18.56 1.41 -9.31
C ARG A 85 17.59 1.04 -8.20
N ALA A 86 16.47 0.42 -8.55
CA ALA A 86 15.48 -0.03 -7.59
C ALA A 86 15.98 -1.27 -6.82
N ARG A 87 15.58 -1.39 -5.55
CA ARG A 87 15.90 -2.59 -4.76
C ARG A 87 15.00 -3.75 -5.20
N GLU A 88 15.60 -4.81 -5.74
CA GLU A 88 14.88 -5.99 -6.26
C GLU A 88 13.90 -6.58 -5.24
N SER A 89 14.30 -6.68 -3.98
CA SER A 89 13.45 -7.24 -2.92
C SER A 89 12.16 -6.44 -2.68
N ASN A 90 12.18 -5.13 -2.89
CA ASN A 90 10.99 -4.29 -2.77
C ASN A 90 10.15 -4.39 -4.05
N VAL A 91 10.80 -4.44 -5.21
CA VAL A 91 10.11 -4.53 -6.50
C VAL A 91 9.38 -5.86 -6.66
N TYR A 92 9.94 -6.95 -6.16
CA TYR A 92 9.30 -8.27 -6.22
C TYR A 92 8.05 -8.38 -5.33
N ARG A 93 7.91 -7.50 -4.33
CA ARG A 93 6.78 -7.49 -3.37
C ARG A 93 5.63 -6.56 -3.79
N LEU A 94 5.78 -5.85 -4.90
CA LEU A 94 4.74 -4.97 -5.47
C LEU A 94 3.47 -5.75 -5.84
#